data_AF-A0A9D9QNT2-F1
#
_entry.id   AF-A0A9D9QNT2-F1
#
_cell.length_a   1.000
_cell.length_b   1.000
_cell.length_c   1.000
_cell.angle_alpha   90.00
_cell.angle_beta   90.00
_cell.angle_gamma   90.00
#
_symmetry.space_group_name_H-M   'P 1'
#
loop_
_entity.id
_entity.type
_entity.pdbx_description
1 polymer ?
#
loop_
_entity_poly.entity_id
_entity_poly.type
_entity_poly.pdbx_seq_one_letter_code
_entity_poly.pdbx_strand_id
1 'polypeptide(L)'
;MSEDLRPESITSLLGIQPTHTQVRGELPRPTAKHPFKSGGWFLESAGHVESRDSRHHLDWLLAHLQGKATVIARLKEQGYLVDLCIRWDSVGQGGPTFNPRQMAQLGELGIELWLDIYFAGNDSAG
;
A
#
# COMPACT_ATOMS: atom_id res chain seq x y z
N MET A 1 10.86 -8.37 -13.76
CA MET A 1 10.00 -7.21 -13.48
C MET A 1 8.93 -7.19 -14.55
N SER A 2 7.65 -7.32 -14.18
CA SER A 2 6.55 -7.22 -15.16
C SER A 2 6.46 -5.76 -15.62
N GLU A 3 6.86 -5.49 -16.86
CA GLU A 3 7.14 -4.12 -17.33
C GLU A 3 5.89 -3.26 -17.58
N ASP A 4 4.68 -3.83 -17.55
CA ASP A 4 3.44 -3.07 -17.74
C ASP A 4 2.35 -3.52 -16.75
N LEU A 5 2.37 -2.93 -15.54
CA LEU A 5 1.20 -2.98 -14.66
C LEU A 5 0.08 -2.16 -15.32
N ARG A 6 -1.02 -2.83 -15.69
CA ARG A 6 -2.26 -2.19 -16.15
C ARG A 6 -3.29 -2.15 -15.02
N PRO A 7 -3.64 -0.98 -14.47
CA PRO A 7 -4.49 -0.89 -13.29
C PRO A 7 -5.83 -1.61 -13.43
N GLU A 8 -6.47 -1.56 -14.60
CA GLU A 8 -7.76 -2.20 -14.86
C GLU A 8 -7.68 -3.72 -14.78
N SER A 9 -6.54 -4.29 -15.16
CA SER A 9 -6.27 -5.73 -15.05
C SER A 9 -6.16 -6.13 -13.58
N ILE A 10 -5.46 -5.34 -12.77
CA ILE A 10 -5.32 -5.57 -11.32
C ILE A 10 -6.66 -5.43 -10.62
N THR A 11 -7.43 -4.38 -10.92
CA THR A 11 -8.80 -4.16 -10.43
C THR A 11 -9.70 -5.37 -10.72
N SER A 12 -9.63 -5.91 -11.94
CA SER A 12 -10.43 -7.07 -12.34
C SER A 12 -10.02 -8.36 -11.60
N LEU A 13 -8.72 -8.58 -11.40
CA LEU A 13 -8.19 -9.74 -10.69
C LEU A 13 -8.52 -9.71 -9.20
N LEU A 14 -8.36 -8.56 -8.55
CA LEU A 14 -8.64 -8.39 -7.13
C LEU A 14 -10.15 -8.26 -6.87
N GLY A 15 -10.92 -7.73 -7.81
CA GLY A 15 -12.32 -7.35 -7.59
C GLY A 15 -12.47 -6.22 -6.57
N ILE A 16 -11.47 -5.35 -6.48
CA ILE A 16 -11.39 -4.22 -5.55
C ILE A 16 -11.20 -2.96 -6.39
N GLN A 17 -11.87 -1.87 -6.05
CA GLN A 17 -11.59 -0.57 -6.65
C GLN A 17 -10.38 0.07 -5.96
N PRO A 18 -9.35 0.52 -6.71
CA PRO A 18 -8.24 1.25 -6.13
C PRO A 18 -8.69 2.61 -5.62
N THR A 19 -7.98 3.15 -4.63
CA THR A 19 -8.09 4.58 -4.29
C THR A 19 -7.24 5.43 -5.22
N HIS A 20 -6.15 4.88 -5.75
CA HIS A 20 -5.26 5.57 -6.67
C HIS A 20 -4.58 4.58 -7.63
N THR A 21 -4.27 5.07 -8.83
CA THR A 21 -3.58 4.31 -9.87
C THR A 21 -2.54 5.18 -10.54
N GLN A 22 -1.45 4.56 -10.99
CA GLN A 22 -0.42 5.19 -11.81
C GLN A 22 -0.24 4.39 -13.09
N VAL A 23 -0.25 5.08 -14.23
CA VAL A 23 0.04 4.46 -15.53
C VAL A 23 1.46 4.85 -15.92
N ARG A 24 2.26 3.84 -16.27
CA ARG A 24 3.63 4.05 -16.74
C ARG A 24 3.64 5.00 -17.93
N GLY A 25 4.52 5.99 -17.92
CA GLY A 25 4.63 6.98 -19.00
C GLY A 25 3.70 8.19 -18.85
N GLU A 26 2.70 8.15 -17.97
CA GLU A 26 1.88 9.33 -17.67
C GLU A 26 2.61 10.31 -16.73
N LEU A 27 2.25 11.58 -16.83
CA LEU A 27 2.77 12.61 -15.95
C LEU A 27 1.97 12.63 -14.63
N PRO A 28 2.63 12.66 -13.45
CA PRO A 28 1.95 12.77 -12.16
C PRO A 28 1.04 14.00 -12.03
N ARG A 29 1.38 15.06 -12.78
CA ARG A 29 0.62 16.30 -12.92
C ARG A 29 1.01 16.97 -14.24
N PRO A 30 0.18 17.83 -14.84
CA PRO A 30 0.45 18.44 -16.14
C PRO A 30 1.80 19.18 -16.26
N THR A 31 2.32 19.69 -15.13
CA THR A 31 3.58 20.44 -15.06
C THR A 31 4.80 19.58 -14.72
N ALA A 32 4.63 18.28 -14.49
CA ALA A 32 5.74 17.40 -14.15
C ALA A 32 6.67 17.23 -15.36
N LYS A 33 7.98 17.25 -15.10
CA LYS A 33 9.01 17.05 -16.14
C LYS A 33 9.29 15.58 -16.43
N HIS A 34 8.94 14.69 -15.49
CA HIS A 34 9.26 13.28 -15.55
C HIS A 34 7.99 12.45 -15.40
N PRO A 35 7.71 11.54 -16.34
CA PRO A 35 6.60 10.61 -16.22
C PRO A 35 6.88 9.52 -15.20
N PHE A 36 5.83 8.81 -14.79
CA PHE A 36 5.96 7.62 -13.96
C PHE A 36 6.81 6.56 -14.66
N LYS A 37 7.84 6.06 -13.96
CA LYS A 37 8.76 5.03 -14.49
C LYS A 37 8.14 3.63 -14.45
N SER A 38 7.16 3.42 -13.59
CA SER A 38 6.44 2.17 -13.37
C SER A 38 4.94 2.43 -13.24
N GLY A 39 4.11 1.43 -13.54
CA GLY A 39 2.70 1.46 -13.19
C GLY A 39 2.51 1.15 -11.71
N GLY A 40 1.37 1.57 -11.16
CA GLY A 40 1.01 1.35 -9.76
C GLY A 40 -0.49 1.20 -9.56
N TRP A 41 -0.86 0.38 -8.59
CA TRP A 41 -2.24 0.17 -8.14
C TRP A 41 -2.22 0.25 -6.63
N PHE A 42 -3.00 1.18 -6.06
CA PHE A 42 -2.94 1.52 -4.64
C PHE A 42 -4.32 1.48 -4.01
N LEU A 43 -4.37 0.93 -2.79
CA LEU A 43 -5.52 0.94 -1.91
C LEU A 43 -5.10 1.60 -0.60
N GLU A 44 -5.59 2.80 -0.35
CA GLU A 44 -5.20 3.64 0.77
C GLU A 44 -6.37 3.85 1.71
N SER A 45 -6.12 3.81 3.01
CA SER A 45 -7.15 4.03 4.03
C SER A 45 -7.38 5.51 4.35
N ALA A 46 -6.54 6.41 3.83
CA ALA A 46 -6.69 7.85 4.00
C ALA A 46 -8.02 8.34 3.40
N GLY A 47 -8.78 9.13 4.15
CA GLY A 47 -10.13 9.56 3.76
C GLY A 47 -11.24 8.51 3.96
N HIS A 48 -10.88 7.26 4.29
CA HIS A 48 -11.83 6.19 4.61
C HIS A 48 -11.83 5.80 6.09
N VAL A 49 -10.72 6.03 6.79
CA VAL A 49 -10.55 5.75 8.21
C VAL A 49 -10.13 7.01 8.94
N GLU A 50 -10.99 7.51 9.82
CA GLU A 50 -10.71 8.65 10.71
C GLU A 50 -10.10 8.16 12.02
N SER A 51 -8.82 7.81 12.00
CA SER A 51 -8.09 7.30 13.16
C SER A 51 -6.62 7.68 13.08
N ARG A 52 -5.95 7.73 14.23
CA ARG A 52 -4.47 7.77 14.31
C ARG A 52 -3.86 6.43 14.70
N ASP A 53 -4.72 5.46 15.03
CA ASP A 53 -4.32 4.10 15.38
C ASP A 53 -4.13 3.27 14.11
N SER A 54 -2.89 2.85 13.84
CA SER A 54 -2.51 2.03 12.69
C SER A 54 -3.34 0.74 12.56
N ARG A 55 -3.85 0.20 13.67
CA ARG A 55 -4.65 -1.03 13.67
C ARG A 55 -5.97 -0.83 12.93
N HIS A 56 -6.60 0.33 13.07
CA HIS A 56 -7.86 0.61 12.37
C HIS A 56 -7.65 0.70 10.84
N HIS A 57 -6.52 1.27 10.41
CA HIS A 57 -6.15 1.33 9.01
C HIS A 57 -5.82 -0.06 8.45
N LEU A 58 -5.08 -0.88 9.22
CA LEU A 58 -4.76 -2.24 8.83
C LEU A 58 -6.00 -3.13 8.76
N ASP A 59 -6.94 -3.02 9.72
CA ASP A 59 -8.20 -3.77 9.70
C ASP A 59 -9.03 -3.43 8.44
N TRP A 60 -9.08 -2.15 8.07
CA TRP A 60 -9.77 -1.71 6.87
C TRP A 60 -9.15 -2.31 5.60
N LEU A 61 -7.82 -2.30 5.49
CA LEU A 61 -7.11 -2.92 4.35
C LEU A 61 -7.33 -4.43 4.31
N LEU A 62 -7.19 -5.12 5.44
CA LEU A 62 -7.37 -6.57 5.53
C LEU A 62 -8.80 -7.01 5.19
N ALA A 63 -9.81 -6.19 5.52
CA ALA A 63 -11.20 -6.46 5.14
C ALA A 63 -11.38 -6.50 3.61
N HIS A 64 -10.71 -5.62 2.86
CA HIS A 64 -10.76 -5.61 1.40
C HIS A 64 -9.98 -6.77 0.77
N LEU A 65 -8.90 -7.20 1.42
CA LEU A 65 -8.02 -8.26 0.94
C LEU A 65 -8.48 -9.67 1.36
N GLN A 66 -9.59 -9.79 2.11
CA GLN A 66 -10.10 -11.07 2.56
C GLN A 66 -10.38 -12.01 1.37
N GLY A 67 -9.85 -13.23 1.44
CA GLY A 67 -10.00 -14.23 0.38
C GLY A 67 -9.18 -13.97 -0.88
N LYS A 68 -8.22 -13.02 -0.87
CA LYS A 68 -7.39 -12.69 -2.04
C LYS A 68 -6.01 -13.32 -2.03
N ALA A 69 -5.70 -14.18 -1.05
CA ALA A 69 -4.38 -14.81 -0.91
C ALA A 69 -3.88 -15.49 -2.20
N THR A 70 -4.73 -16.29 -2.87
CA THR A 70 -4.37 -16.95 -4.14
C THR A 70 -4.08 -15.95 -5.27
N VAL A 71 -4.84 -14.85 -5.34
CA VAL A 71 -4.64 -13.82 -6.37
C VAL A 71 -3.33 -13.06 -6.11
N ILE A 72 -3.07 -12.69 -4.85
CA ILE A 72 -1.84 -12.03 -4.43
C ILE A 72 -0.62 -12.92 -4.71
N ALA A 73 -0.69 -14.20 -4.36
CA ALA A 73 0.38 -15.15 -4.65
C ALA A 73 0.69 -15.20 -6.16
N ARG A 74 -0.34 -15.27 -6.99
CA ARG A 74 -0.16 -15.28 -8.46
C ARG A 74 0.44 -13.98 -9.00
N LEU A 75 0.06 -12.82 -8.44
CA LEU A 75 0.68 -11.54 -8.82
C LEU A 75 2.18 -11.55 -8.48
N LYS A 76 2.56 -12.07 -7.30
CA LYS A 76 3.97 -12.22 -6.91
C LYS A 76 4.73 -13.17 -7.83
N GLU A 77 4.15 -14.31 -8.19
CA GLU A 77 4.72 -15.27 -9.17
C GLU A 77 4.93 -14.65 -10.54
N GLN A 78 4.06 -13.71 -10.95
CA GLN A 78 4.19 -12.93 -12.18
C GLN A 78 5.25 -11.81 -12.07
N GLY A 79 5.89 -11.65 -10.91
CA GLY A 79 6.95 -10.69 -10.67
C GLY A 79 6.45 -9.28 -10.34
N TYR A 80 5.19 -9.13 -9.91
CA TYR A 80 4.70 -7.89 -9.32
C TYR A 80 5.19 -7.76 -7.86
N LEU A 81 5.55 -6.54 -7.47
CA LEU A 81 5.74 -6.19 -6.07
C LEU A 81 4.36 -6.00 -5.43
N VAL A 82 4.11 -6.70 -4.32
CA VAL A 82 2.90 -6.56 -3.52
C VAL A 82 3.32 -6.48 -2.05
N ASP A 83 3.21 -5.28 -1.49
CA ASP A 83 3.54 -4.94 -0.11
C ASP A 83 2.41 -4.11 0.52
N LEU A 84 2.47 -3.94 1.85
CA LEU A 84 1.59 -3.06 2.60
C LEU A 84 2.46 -2.11 3.43
N CYS A 85 2.16 -0.82 3.32
CA CYS A 85 2.82 0.23 4.08
C CYS A 85 1.89 0.79 5.16
N ILE A 86 2.45 1.04 6.35
CA ILE A 86 1.82 1.91 7.36
C ILE A 86 2.73 3.11 7.61
N ARG A 87 2.19 4.31 7.36
CA ARG A 87 2.83 5.56 7.78
C ARG A 87 2.72 5.72 9.30
N TRP A 88 3.83 6.11 9.94
CA TRP A 88 3.89 6.41 11.36
C TRP A 88 4.61 7.73 11.61
N ASP A 89 3.87 8.76 12.02
CA ASP A 89 4.42 10.04 12.44
C ASP A 89 4.79 10.00 13.93
N SER A 90 6.06 9.72 14.22
CA SER A 90 6.62 9.63 15.57
C SER A 90 6.94 11.01 16.16
N VAL A 91 6.46 11.26 17.39
CA VAL A 91 6.73 12.48 18.18
C VAL A 91 7.51 12.19 19.47
N GLY A 92 8.09 10.99 19.61
CA GLY A 92 8.77 10.58 20.82
C GLY A 92 9.18 9.10 20.81
N GLN A 93 9.14 8.46 21.98
CA GLN A 93 9.40 7.03 22.11
C GLN A 93 8.12 6.24 21.82
N GLY A 94 8.25 5.16 21.06
CA GLY A 94 7.16 4.24 20.74
C GLY A 94 7.08 3.92 19.26
N GLY A 95 6.07 3.13 18.90
CA GLY A 95 5.79 2.71 17.54
C GLY A 95 4.38 2.16 17.43
N PRO A 96 3.93 1.83 16.21
CA PRO A 96 2.65 1.17 16.03
C PRO A 96 2.67 -0.20 16.70
N THR A 97 1.52 -0.65 17.17
CA THR A 97 1.33 -2.03 17.61
C THR A 97 0.37 -2.71 16.66
N PHE A 98 0.59 -4.00 16.40
CA PHE A 98 -0.31 -4.83 15.60
C PHE A 98 -0.69 -6.03 16.43
N ASN A 99 -1.97 -6.40 16.42
CA ASN A 99 -2.43 -7.53 17.21
C ASN A 99 -2.11 -8.87 16.49
N PRO A 100 -2.02 -10.00 17.22
CA PRO A 100 -1.67 -11.29 16.61
C PRO A 100 -2.61 -11.73 15.48
N ARG A 101 -3.89 -11.35 15.55
CA ARG A 101 -4.87 -11.68 14.51
C ARG A 101 -4.53 -10.97 13.20
N GLN A 102 -4.21 -9.68 13.24
CA GLN A 102 -3.80 -8.90 12.07
C GLN A 102 -2.53 -9.47 11.45
N MET A 103 -1.54 -9.84 12.28
CA MET A 103 -0.30 -10.46 11.81
C MET A 103 -0.54 -11.83 11.16
N ALA A 104 -1.45 -12.63 11.71
CA ALA A 104 -1.84 -13.90 11.11
C ALA A 104 -2.50 -13.72 9.74
N GLN A 105 -3.39 -12.73 9.59
CA GLN A 105 -4.03 -12.41 8.31
C GLN A 105 -3.00 -11.92 7.27
N LEU A 106 -2.04 -11.08 7.67
CA LEU A 106 -0.93 -10.68 6.80
C LEU A 106 -0.09 -11.87 6.35
N GLY A 107 0.21 -12.79 7.28
CA GLY A 107 0.93 -14.03 7.01
C GLY A 107 0.19 -14.93 6.03
N GLU A 108 -1.13 -15.07 6.18
CA GLU A 108 -1.99 -15.84 5.25
C GLU A 108 -2.03 -15.23 3.84
N LEU A 109 -2.07 -13.90 3.75
CA LEU A 109 -1.97 -13.18 2.47
C LEU A 109 -0.56 -13.24 1.88
N GLY A 110 0.44 -13.62 2.69
CA GLY A 110 1.84 -13.63 2.32
C GLY A 110 2.38 -12.24 1.95
N ILE A 111 1.83 -11.16 2.51
CA ILE A 111 2.22 -9.77 2.22
C ILE A 111 3.21 -9.27 3.27
N GLU A 112 4.28 -8.62 2.82
CA GLU A 112 5.21 -7.94 3.72
C GLU A 112 4.60 -6.60 4.19
N LEU A 113 4.64 -6.39 5.50
CA LEU A 113 4.31 -5.11 6.11
C LEU A 113 5.60 -4.34 6.36
N TRP A 114 5.70 -3.12 5.84
CA TRP A 114 6.76 -2.19 6.15
C TRP A 114 6.20 -0.90 6.75
N LEU A 115 7.03 -0.22 7.55
CA LEU A 115 6.66 1.02 8.24
C LEU A 115 7.40 2.20 7.63
N ASP A 116 6.63 3.20 7.18
CA ASP A 116 7.16 4.48 6.73
C ASP A 116 7.17 5.45 7.90
N ILE A 117 8.31 5.54 8.58
CA ILE A 117 8.45 6.23 9.87
C ILE A 117 9.00 7.64 9.64
N TYR A 118 8.20 8.63 10.00
CA TYR A 118 8.58 10.03 10.03
C TYR A 118 8.81 10.47 11.48
N PHE A 119 9.87 11.25 11.73
CA PHE A 119 10.15 11.81 13.05
C PHE A 119 9.88 13.31 13.03
N ALA A 120 9.05 13.79 13.96
CA ALA A 120 8.84 15.22 14.12
C ALA A 120 10.14 15.87 14.61
N GLY A 121 10.70 16.80 13.81
CA GLY A 121 11.86 17.60 14.19
C GLY A 121 13.07 17.58 13.25
N ASN A 122 13.01 16.93 12.07
CA ASN A 122 14.12 16.93 11.11
C ASN A 122 13.81 17.61 9.76
N ASP A 123 12.92 18.60 9.75
CA ASP A 123 12.92 19.62 8.69
C ASP A 123 14.01 20.65 9.01
N SER A 124 15.26 20.26 8.73
CA SER A 124 16.41 21.16 8.64
C SER A 124 17.35 20.66 7.55
N ALA A 125 16.86 20.65 6.31
CA ALA A 125 17.69 20.57 5.12
C ALA A 125 17.02 21.42 4.03
N GLY A 126 17.23 22.73 4.12
CA GLY A 126 17.17 23.62 2.95
C GLY A 126 18.42 23.46 2.08
#